data_AF-A0A851PC18-F1
#
_entry.id   AF-A0A851PC18-F1
#
_cell.length_a   1.000
_cell.length_b   1.000
_cell.length_c   1.000
_cell.angle_alpha   90.00
_cell.angle_beta   90.00
_cell.angle_gamma   90.00
#
_symmetry.space_group_name_H-M   'P 1'
#
loop_
_entity.id
_entity.type
_entity.pdbx_description
1 polymer ?
#
loop_
_entity_poly.entity_id
_entity_poly.type
_entity_poly.pdbx_seq_one_letter_code
_entity_poly.pdbx_strand_id
1 'polypeptide(L)'
;LPTAVNITWSSINFKTILKWQPKPSDYFYTVEIHGQTSDTKKKCILTTETECDVTEALRNVKETYTAHILSVKSLGTDNFEEPPFANSEKFTPYNQTIIGKPEIQHYTQKDSKLNVVFRDPLTPYMFPNGSFQSVRDIFKHDLEYKLYYWKDQSSGKKDATTKSNTFEIRVDDTNNYCFYVQAIIPSRRENRNGQESVVLCTTAGRTLLDEYGAEVFIIIAAVAIAVITLAVVLSVILCKRKKAKTAREKELLNGV
;
A
#
# COMPACT_ATOMS: atom_id res chain seq x y z
N LEU A 1 -13.65 -35.73 27.53
CA LEU A 1 -13.85 -35.12 26.20
C LEU A 1 -12.48 -34.90 25.56
N PRO A 2 -12.32 -35.05 24.24
CA PRO A 2 -11.04 -34.78 23.58
C PRO A 2 -10.63 -33.32 23.80
N THR A 3 -9.38 -33.08 24.14
CA THR A 3 -8.85 -31.72 24.28
C THR A 3 -8.39 -31.18 22.93
N ALA A 4 -8.44 -29.85 22.80
CA ALA A 4 -7.91 -29.19 21.62
C ALA A 4 -6.38 -29.38 21.51
N VAL A 5 -5.88 -29.47 20.29
CA VAL A 5 -4.46 -29.57 19.95
C VAL A 5 -4.13 -28.62 18.81
N ASN A 6 -2.83 -28.41 18.55
CA ASN A 6 -2.33 -27.50 17.51
C ASN A 6 -2.93 -26.08 17.63
N ILE A 7 -3.00 -25.58 18.86
CA ILE A 7 -3.58 -24.27 19.15
C ILE A 7 -2.63 -23.18 18.66
N THR A 8 -3.10 -22.34 17.74
CA THR A 8 -2.29 -21.31 17.10
C THR A 8 -2.99 -19.95 17.11
N TRP A 9 -2.18 -18.91 17.30
CA TRP A 9 -2.60 -17.51 17.23
C TRP A 9 -2.33 -16.97 15.82
N SER A 10 -3.36 -16.49 15.14
CA SER A 10 -3.26 -15.77 13.87
C SER A 10 -3.62 -14.32 14.10
N SER A 11 -2.65 -13.42 14.09
CA SER A 11 -2.86 -12.00 14.40
C SER A 11 -2.22 -11.05 13.39
N ILE A 12 -3.04 -10.21 12.77
CA ILE A 12 -2.61 -9.15 11.85
C ILE A 12 -3.33 -7.85 12.19
N ASN A 13 -2.58 -6.75 12.32
CA ASN A 13 -3.12 -5.45 12.75
C ASN A 13 -4.05 -5.57 13.98
N PHE A 14 -3.67 -6.42 14.95
CA PHE A 14 -4.44 -6.71 16.16
C PHE A 14 -5.76 -7.46 15.97
N LYS A 15 -6.21 -7.71 14.73
CA LYS A 15 -7.27 -8.70 14.46
C LYS A 15 -6.70 -10.09 14.75
N THR A 16 -7.21 -10.74 15.78
CA THR A 16 -6.64 -11.97 16.33
C THR A 16 -7.64 -13.10 16.35
N ILE A 17 -7.32 -14.16 15.63
CA ILE A 17 -8.11 -15.38 15.50
C ILE A 17 -7.30 -16.54 16.09
N LEU A 18 -7.91 -17.26 17.03
CA LEU A 18 -7.37 -18.49 17.57
C LEU A 18 -7.83 -19.66 16.70
N LYS A 19 -6.95 -20.61 16.39
CA LYS A 19 -7.27 -21.82 15.59
C LYS A 19 -6.78 -23.07 16.31
N TRP A 20 -7.50 -24.16 16.18
CA TRP A 20 -7.14 -25.43 16.83
C TRP A 20 -7.71 -26.63 16.07
N GLN A 21 -7.49 -27.84 16.59
CA GLN A 21 -8.03 -29.10 16.11
C GLN A 21 -8.40 -29.99 17.31
N PRO A 22 -9.16 -31.08 17.14
CA PRO A 22 -9.93 -31.48 15.97
C PRO A 22 -11.31 -30.80 15.90
N LYS A 23 -12.01 -30.97 14.77
CA LYS A 23 -13.41 -30.57 14.64
C LYS A 23 -14.28 -31.45 15.54
N PRO A 24 -15.15 -30.88 16.38
CA PRO A 24 -15.91 -31.67 17.33
C PRO A 24 -17.11 -32.34 16.65
N SER A 25 -17.46 -33.55 17.10
CA SER A 25 -18.54 -34.38 16.54
C SER A 25 -19.77 -34.49 17.44
N ASP A 26 -19.54 -34.68 18.74
CA ASP A 26 -20.56 -34.92 19.79
C ASP A 26 -20.30 -34.06 21.04
N TYR A 27 -19.57 -32.96 20.86
CA TYR A 27 -19.20 -32.00 21.89
C TYR A 27 -19.00 -30.61 21.27
N PHE A 28 -18.69 -29.62 22.09
CA PHE A 28 -18.47 -28.24 21.70
C PHE A 28 -17.22 -27.70 22.38
N TYR A 29 -16.69 -26.61 21.83
CA TYR A 29 -15.65 -25.82 22.46
C TYR A 29 -16.20 -24.55 23.10
N THR A 30 -15.53 -24.09 24.16
CA THR A 30 -15.68 -22.72 24.69
C THR A 30 -14.28 -22.18 24.95
N VAL A 31 -14.00 -20.98 24.45
CA VAL A 31 -12.69 -20.35 24.59
C VAL A 31 -12.73 -19.39 25.77
N GLU A 32 -11.77 -19.52 26.68
CA GLU A 32 -11.52 -18.54 27.73
C GLU A 32 -10.18 -17.85 27.49
N ILE A 33 -10.19 -16.53 27.53
CA ILE A 33 -8.99 -15.71 27.40
C ILE A 33 -8.59 -15.24 28.79
N HIS A 34 -7.43 -15.70 29.23
CA HIS A 34 -6.83 -15.36 30.51
C HIS A 34 -5.73 -14.34 30.30
N GLY A 35 -5.91 -13.15 30.89
CA GLY A 35 -4.88 -12.11 30.97
C GLY A 35 -4.12 -12.20 32.29
N GLN A 36 -2.94 -11.58 32.37
CA GLN A 36 -2.20 -11.46 33.63
C GLN A 36 -2.88 -10.51 34.64
N THR A 37 -3.57 -9.50 34.14
CA THR A 37 -4.24 -8.43 34.92
C THR A 37 -5.69 -8.23 34.51
N SER A 38 -6.08 -8.64 33.30
CA SER A 38 -7.45 -8.56 32.81
C SER A 38 -8.29 -9.72 33.33
N ASP A 39 -9.57 -9.45 33.62
CA ASP A 39 -10.55 -10.49 33.92
C ASP A 39 -10.66 -11.52 32.78
N THR A 40 -10.90 -12.78 33.15
CA THR A 40 -11.11 -13.86 32.19
C THR A 40 -12.32 -13.58 31.32
N LYS A 41 -12.14 -13.64 30.00
CA LYS A 41 -13.21 -13.41 29.02
C LYS A 41 -13.56 -14.67 28.27
N LYS A 42 -14.83 -15.06 28.30
CA LYS A 42 -15.36 -16.16 27.48
C LYS A 42 -15.65 -15.68 26.05
N LYS A 43 -15.28 -16.49 25.05
CA LYS A 43 -15.51 -16.28 23.63
C LYS A 43 -15.92 -17.59 22.96
N CYS A 44 -16.66 -17.48 21.87
CA CYS A 44 -17.12 -18.61 21.06
C CYS A 44 -17.70 -19.76 21.91
N ILE A 45 -18.72 -19.43 22.71
CA ILE A 45 -19.33 -20.35 23.67
C ILE A 45 -20.13 -21.41 22.91
N LEU A 46 -19.94 -22.67 23.30
CA LEU A 46 -20.53 -23.86 22.64
C LEU A 46 -20.36 -23.87 21.11
N THR A 47 -19.17 -23.56 20.62
CA THR A 47 -18.89 -23.57 19.18
C THR A 47 -18.55 -24.97 18.67
N THR A 48 -19.01 -25.30 17.46
CA THR A 48 -18.54 -26.46 16.68
C THR A 48 -17.40 -26.09 15.73
N GLU A 49 -17.08 -24.80 15.62
CA GLU A 49 -15.97 -24.32 14.82
C GLU A 49 -14.63 -24.53 15.55
N THR A 50 -13.58 -24.64 14.75
CA THR A 50 -12.20 -24.79 15.23
C THR A 50 -11.39 -23.51 15.08
N GLU A 51 -12.09 -22.38 14.99
CA GLU A 51 -11.52 -21.05 15.03
C GLU A 51 -12.41 -20.10 15.83
N CYS A 52 -11.80 -19.09 16.44
CA CYS A 52 -12.51 -18.08 17.22
C CYS A 52 -11.85 -16.71 17.12
N ASP A 53 -12.66 -15.71 16.79
CA ASP A 53 -12.23 -14.31 16.87
C ASP A 53 -12.24 -13.83 18.32
N VAL A 54 -11.04 -13.55 18.83
CA VAL A 54 -10.79 -13.16 20.23
C VAL A 54 -10.29 -11.73 20.33
N THR A 55 -10.31 -10.97 19.23
CA THR A 55 -9.82 -9.58 19.13
C THR A 55 -10.33 -8.67 20.26
N GLU A 56 -11.62 -8.75 20.55
CA GLU A 56 -12.29 -7.96 21.60
C GLU A 56 -11.83 -8.32 23.03
N ALA A 57 -11.32 -9.54 23.23
CA ALA A 57 -10.79 -9.94 24.53
C ALA A 57 -9.42 -9.31 24.80
N LEU A 58 -8.64 -9.06 23.75
CA LEU A 58 -7.23 -8.65 23.78
C LEU A 58 -7.01 -7.13 23.69
N ARG A 59 -7.98 -6.33 24.14
CA ARG A 59 -7.93 -4.85 24.04
C ARG A 59 -6.71 -4.23 24.73
N ASN A 60 -6.21 -4.83 25.81
CA ASN A 60 -4.95 -4.41 26.41
C ASN A 60 -3.78 -5.05 25.65
N VAL A 61 -3.38 -4.41 24.55
CA VAL A 61 -2.39 -4.97 23.62
C VAL A 61 -1.02 -5.26 24.24
N LYS A 62 -0.65 -4.63 25.36
CA LYS A 62 0.64 -4.83 26.04
C LYS A 62 0.65 -6.02 26.99
N GLU A 63 -0.52 -6.58 27.29
CA GLU A 63 -0.67 -7.70 28.19
C GLU A 63 -0.36 -9.03 27.49
N THR A 64 0.07 -10.01 28.27
CA THR A 64 0.29 -11.37 27.79
C THR A 64 -0.92 -12.23 28.13
N TYR A 65 -1.45 -12.90 27.12
CA TYR A 65 -2.65 -13.72 27.21
C TYR A 65 -2.33 -15.20 27.00
N THR A 66 -3.16 -16.05 27.60
CA THR A 66 -3.22 -17.49 27.33
C THR A 66 -4.67 -17.83 27.03
N ALA A 67 -4.93 -18.63 26.01
CA ALA A 67 -6.27 -19.13 25.70
C ALA A 67 -6.44 -20.53 26.25
N HIS A 68 -7.52 -20.76 26.99
CA HIS A 68 -7.96 -22.07 27.42
C HIS A 68 -9.13 -22.50 26.53
N ILE A 69 -8.99 -23.64 25.87
CA ILE A 69 -10.05 -24.19 25.02
C ILE A 69 -10.70 -25.35 25.75
N LEU A 70 -11.83 -25.06 26.38
CA LEU A 70 -12.64 -26.01 27.13
C LEU A 70 -13.43 -26.89 26.17
N SER A 71 -13.50 -28.18 26.44
CA SER A 71 -14.36 -29.12 25.69
C SER A 71 -15.56 -29.50 26.55
N VAL A 72 -16.78 -29.33 26.04
CA VAL A 72 -18.04 -29.47 26.80
C VAL A 72 -19.13 -30.22 26.01
N LYS A 73 -20.03 -30.97 26.67
CA LYS A 73 -21.10 -31.76 26.00
C LYS A 73 -22.46 -31.04 25.87
N SER A 74 -22.81 -30.14 26.78
CA SER A 74 -24.09 -29.41 26.79
C SER A 74 -24.05 -28.25 27.79
N LEU A 75 -24.96 -27.27 27.66
CA LEU A 75 -25.08 -26.08 28.51
C LEU A 75 -25.61 -26.37 29.94
N GLY A 76 -25.82 -27.63 30.33
CA GLY A 76 -26.80 -27.98 31.37
C GLY A 76 -26.39 -29.00 32.43
N THR A 77 -25.10 -29.22 32.68
CA THR A 77 -24.71 -29.96 33.89
C THR A 77 -23.84 -29.06 34.74
N ASP A 78 -24.40 -28.64 35.88
CA ASP A 78 -23.68 -28.23 37.09
C ASP A 78 -22.83 -29.42 37.60
N ASN A 79 -21.93 -29.90 36.75
CA ASN A 79 -20.86 -30.78 37.18
C ASN A 79 -19.82 -29.86 37.81
N PHE A 80 -19.60 -30.01 39.11
CA PHE A 80 -18.54 -29.34 39.87
C PHE A 80 -17.12 -29.68 39.37
N GLU A 81 -17.00 -30.52 38.34
CA GLU A 81 -15.76 -30.96 37.73
C GLU A 81 -15.40 -30.04 36.56
N GLU A 82 -14.19 -29.49 36.60
CA GLU A 82 -13.69 -28.58 35.57
C GLU A 82 -13.63 -29.30 34.21
N PRO A 83 -14.24 -28.74 33.15
CA PRO A 83 -14.22 -29.38 31.84
C PRO A 83 -12.78 -29.51 31.32
N PRO A 84 -12.44 -30.60 30.62
CA PRO A 84 -11.09 -30.80 30.10
C PRO A 84 -10.75 -29.69 29.11
N PHE A 85 -9.54 -29.15 29.23
CA PHE A 85 -9.08 -28.03 28.42
C PHE A 85 -7.64 -28.20 27.95
N ALA A 86 -7.29 -27.42 26.93
CA ALA A 86 -5.92 -27.26 26.47
C ALA A 86 -5.56 -25.77 26.40
N ASN A 87 -4.29 -25.49 26.66
CA ASN A 87 -3.76 -24.13 26.69
C ASN A 87 -3.04 -23.81 25.38
N SER A 88 -3.22 -22.59 24.91
CA SER A 88 -2.36 -22.03 23.87
C SER A 88 -0.98 -21.68 24.43
N GLU A 89 -0.02 -21.48 23.53
CA GLU A 89 1.16 -20.68 23.85
C GLU A 89 0.78 -19.26 24.28
N LYS A 90 1.69 -18.61 25.00
CA LYS A 90 1.52 -17.22 25.44
C LYS A 90 1.53 -16.28 24.23
N PHE A 91 0.65 -15.28 24.27
CA PHE A 91 0.53 -14.28 23.21
C PHE A 91 0.45 -12.86 23.77
N THR A 92 1.39 -12.01 23.37
CA THR A 92 1.39 -10.58 23.65
C THR A 92 1.13 -9.82 22.34
N PRO A 93 -0.07 -9.24 22.13
CA PRO A 93 -0.43 -8.60 20.86
C PRO A 93 0.59 -7.55 20.41
N TYR A 94 1.06 -6.69 21.32
CA TYR A 94 2.06 -5.65 21.04
C TYR A 94 3.40 -6.19 20.55
N ASN A 95 3.77 -7.42 20.89
CA ASN A 95 5.04 -8.01 20.49
C ASN A 95 4.89 -8.95 19.28
N GLN A 96 3.75 -9.61 19.14
CA GLN A 96 3.60 -10.74 18.22
C GLN A 96 2.61 -10.49 17.07
N THR A 97 1.72 -9.49 17.12
CA THR A 97 0.86 -9.20 15.95
C THR A 97 1.71 -8.83 14.74
N ILE A 98 1.40 -9.40 13.58
CA ILE A 98 2.02 -8.98 12.32
C ILE A 98 1.43 -7.62 11.94
N ILE A 99 2.27 -6.68 11.50
CA ILE A 99 1.79 -5.43 10.90
C ILE A 99 1.48 -5.71 9.43
N GLY A 100 0.25 -5.43 9.01
CA GLY A 100 -0.19 -5.60 7.64
C GLY A 100 0.45 -4.61 6.67
N LYS A 101 0.21 -4.83 5.39
CA LYS A 101 0.82 -4.02 4.33
C LYS A 101 0.34 -2.55 4.38
N PRO A 102 1.25 -1.56 4.31
CA PRO A 102 0.87 -0.16 4.15
C PRO A 102 0.25 0.08 2.78
N GLU A 103 -0.67 1.04 2.68
CA GLU A 103 -1.34 1.38 1.42
C GLU A 103 -0.72 2.64 0.82
N ILE A 104 -0.01 2.51 -0.30
CA ILE A 104 0.54 3.67 -1.02
C ILE A 104 -0.60 4.46 -1.64
N GLN A 105 -0.73 5.73 -1.27
CA GLN A 105 -1.80 6.63 -1.72
C GLN A 105 -1.42 7.36 -3.00
N HIS A 106 -0.21 7.93 -3.00
CA HIS A 106 0.32 8.66 -4.13
C HIS A 106 1.83 8.64 -4.09
N TYR A 107 2.43 8.76 -5.27
CA TYR A 107 3.86 8.86 -5.42
C TYR A 107 4.18 9.72 -6.64
N THR A 108 5.27 10.47 -6.57
CA THR A 108 5.71 11.35 -7.66
C THR A 108 7.23 11.34 -7.74
N GLN A 109 7.76 11.36 -8.97
CA GLN A 109 9.17 11.62 -9.23
C GLN A 109 9.27 12.94 -9.97
N LYS A 110 9.85 13.96 -9.32
CA LYS A 110 10.04 15.29 -9.90
C LYS A 110 11.29 15.93 -9.32
N ASP A 111 12.02 16.70 -10.13
CA ASP A 111 13.18 17.49 -9.70
C ASP A 111 14.22 16.65 -8.92
N SER A 112 14.56 15.46 -9.44
CA SER A 112 15.47 14.49 -8.80
C SER A 112 15.04 14.04 -7.39
N LYS A 113 13.74 14.04 -7.11
CA LYS A 113 13.16 13.54 -5.86
C LYS A 113 12.03 12.56 -6.12
N LEU A 114 12.00 11.47 -5.36
CA LEU A 114 10.88 10.54 -5.27
C LEU A 114 10.16 10.79 -3.95
N ASN A 115 8.92 11.26 -4.07
CA ASN A 115 8.00 11.41 -2.97
C ASN A 115 7.04 10.22 -2.93
N VAL A 116 6.89 9.59 -1.78
CA VAL A 116 5.95 8.49 -1.57
C VAL A 116 5.14 8.78 -0.33
N VAL A 117 3.81 8.76 -0.46
CA VAL A 117 2.88 8.96 0.65
C VAL A 117 1.98 7.74 0.74
N PHE A 118 1.82 7.24 1.96
CA PHE A 118 1.10 6.00 2.23
C PHE A 118 0.25 6.15 3.51
N ARG A 119 -0.73 5.27 3.69
CA ARG A 119 -1.56 5.22 4.91
C ARG A 119 -1.11 4.11 5.84
N ASP A 120 -1.24 4.39 7.12
CA ASP A 120 -1.07 3.38 8.16
C ASP A 120 -2.18 2.32 8.05
N PRO A 121 -1.84 1.02 8.20
CA PRO A 121 -2.84 -0.03 8.36
C PRO A 121 -3.77 0.25 9.54
N LEU A 122 -5.07 0.04 9.34
CA LEU A 122 -6.09 0.17 10.38
C LEU A 122 -6.17 -1.07 11.25
N THR A 123 -6.62 -0.87 12.48
CA THR A 123 -6.85 -1.90 13.50
C THR A 123 -8.35 -1.99 13.81
N PRO A 124 -8.84 -3.10 14.39
CA PRO A 124 -10.24 -3.24 14.76
C PRO A 124 -10.65 -2.39 15.98
N TYR A 125 -9.69 -1.75 16.67
CA TYR A 125 -10.00 -0.91 17.81
C TYR A 125 -10.45 0.47 17.36
N MET A 126 -11.45 1.02 18.03
CA MET A 126 -12.05 2.32 17.69
C MET A 126 -11.70 3.36 18.75
N PHE A 127 -11.56 4.61 18.31
CA PHE A 127 -11.57 5.78 19.18
C PHE A 127 -13.01 6.10 19.65
N PRO A 128 -13.18 6.92 20.71
CA PRO A 128 -14.50 7.33 21.18
C PRO A 128 -15.36 8.05 20.14
N ASN A 129 -14.73 8.66 19.13
CA ASN A 129 -15.40 9.33 18.01
C ASN A 129 -15.90 8.36 16.91
N GLY A 130 -15.66 7.05 17.05
CA GLY A 130 -16.06 6.03 16.08
C GLY A 130 -15.08 5.78 14.92
N SER A 131 -13.92 6.45 14.86
CA SER A 131 -12.90 6.11 13.84
C SER A 131 -12.03 4.95 14.30
N PHE A 132 -11.60 4.10 13.36
CA PHE A 132 -10.64 3.04 13.65
C PHE A 132 -9.27 3.61 13.98
N GLN A 133 -8.63 3.05 15.00
CA GLN A 133 -7.23 3.33 15.34
C GLN A 133 -6.34 2.68 14.29
N SER A 134 -5.28 3.38 13.90
CA SER A 134 -4.21 2.84 13.07
C SER A 134 -3.16 2.10 13.91
N VAL A 135 -2.28 1.35 13.26
CA VAL A 135 -1.12 0.76 13.94
C VAL A 135 -0.20 1.84 14.54
N ARG A 136 -0.14 3.04 13.94
CA ARG A 136 0.62 4.19 14.43
C ARG A 136 0.08 4.71 15.77
N ASP A 137 -1.24 4.71 15.96
CA ASP A 137 -1.87 5.17 17.20
C ASP A 137 -1.49 4.28 18.40
N ILE A 138 -1.25 2.99 18.14
CA ILE A 138 -0.89 1.99 19.15
C ILE A 138 0.63 1.98 19.40
N PHE A 139 1.44 1.85 18.35
CA PHE A 139 2.90 1.74 18.47
C PHE A 139 3.61 3.08 18.64
N LYS A 140 2.99 4.18 18.23
CA LYS A 140 3.51 5.55 18.37
C LYS A 140 4.94 5.67 17.81
N HIS A 141 5.91 5.91 18.69
CA HIS A 141 7.31 6.13 18.35
C HIS A 141 8.10 4.84 18.07
N ASP A 142 7.53 3.68 18.41
CA ASP A 142 8.15 2.37 18.19
C ASP A 142 7.97 1.89 16.74
N LEU A 143 7.01 2.48 16.01
CA LEU A 143 6.77 2.18 14.61
C LEU A 143 7.66 3.02 13.70
N GLU A 144 8.31 2.37 12.76
CA GLU A 144 9.06 2.98 11.66
C GLU A 144 8.56 2.41 10.35
N TYR A 145 8.78 3.12 9.25
CA TYR A 145 8.57 2.60 7.92
C TYR A 145 9.89 2.60 7.18
N LYS A 146 10.08 1.58 6.36
CA LYS A 146 11.23 1.43 5.48
C LYS A 146 10.75 1.38 4.03
N LEU A 147 11.26 2.32 3.23
CA LEU A 147 11.10 2.35 1.79
C LEU A 147 12.25 1.57 1.20
N TYR A 148 11.94 0.55 0.41
CA TYR A 148 12.91 -0.12 -0.43
C TYR A 148 12.70 0.33 -1.86
N TYR A 149 13.76 0.78 -2.53
CA TYR A 149 13.68 1.32 -3.88
C TYR A 149 14.90 0.96 -4.72
N TRP A 150 14.71 0.83 -6.02
CA TRP A 150 15.76 0.47 -6.97
C TRP A 150 15.48 1.10 -8.33
N LYS A 151 16.53 1.31 -9.13
CA LYS A 151 16.37 1.72 -10.53
C LYS A 151 15.69 0.58 -11.29
N ASP A 152 14.74 0.91 -12.15
CA ASP A 152 14.16 -0.05 -13.08
C ASP A 152 15.29 -0.75 -13.86
N GLN A 153 15.20 -2.06 -14.03
CA GLN A 153 16.24 -2.91 -14.65
C GLN A 153 17.59 -3.00 -13.91
N SER A 154 17.69 -2.52 -12.67
CA SER A 154 18.88 -2.72 -11.81
C SER A 154 18.63 -3.74 -10.70
N SER A 155 19.68 -4.47 -10.31
CA SER A 155 19.67 -5.36 -9.14
C SER A 155 19.97 -4.63 -7.83
N GLY A 156 20.47 -3.39 -7.87
CA GLY A 156 20.90 -2.64 -6.70
C GLY A 156 19.72 -2.04 -5.93
N LYS A 157 19.36 -2.65 -4.80
CA LYS A 157 18.30 -2.18 -3.91
C LYS A 157 18.85 -1.24 -2.84
N LYS A 158 18.25 -0.07 -2.73
CA LYS A 158 18.51 0.93 -1.70
C LYS A 158 17.35 0.98 -0.72
N ASP A 159 17.61 1.56 0.44
CA ASP A 159 16.56 1.78 1.43
C ASP A 159 16.66 3.13 2.15
N ALA A 160 15.52 3.55 2.70
CA ALA A 160 15.39 4.73 3.53
C ALA A 160 14.35 4.45 4.63
N THR A 161 14.49 5.09 5.78
CA THR A 161 13.58 4.93 6.92
C THR A 161 12.92 6.26 7.29
N THR A 162 11.66 6.20 7.72
CA THR A 162 10.93 7.37 8.25
C THR A 162 10.05 6.96 9.43
N LYS A 163 9.76 7.92 10.31
CA LYS A 163 8.75 7.80 11.37
C LYS A 163 7.40 8.39 10.99
N SER A 164 7.30 9.04 9.83
CA SER A 164 6.08 9.60 9.27
C SER A 164 5.41 8.64 8.29
N ASN A 165 4.41 9.15 7.57
CA ASN A 165 3.69 8.48 6.48
C ASN A 165 4.20 8.91 5.09
N THR A 166 5.38 9.53 5.05
CA THR A 166 5.94 10.17 3.87
C THR A 166 7.42 9.88 3.74
N PHE A 167 7.85 9.58 2.51
CA PHE A 167 9.25 9.57 2.12
C PHE A 167 9.49 10.66 1.10
N GLU A 168 10.59 11.39 1.28
CA GLU A 168 11.18 12.26 0.27
C GLU A 168 12.64 11.84 0.12
N ILE A 169 12.96 11.14 -0.97
CA ILE A 169 14.33 10.64 -1.23
C ILE A 169 14.86 11.22 -2.53
N ARG A 170 16.17 11.48 -2.58
CA ARG A 170 16.83 11.93 -3.80
C ARG A 170 17.06 10.75 -4.73
N VAL A 171 16.64 10.91 -5.98
CA VAL A 171 16.80 9.92 -7.05
C VAL A 171 17.27 10.63 -8.32
N ASP A 172 17.90 9.86 -9.20
CA ASP A 172 18.23 10.30 -10.56
C ASP A 172 16.94 10.61 -11.34
N ASP A 173 16.91 11.67 -12.13
CA ASP A 173 15.74 12.10 -12.92
C ASP A 173 15.63 11.39 -14.29
N THR A 174 16.69 10.73 -14.74
CA THR A 174 16.71 10.01 -16.03
C THR A 174 16.15 8.59 -15.96
N ASN A 175 16.04 8.02 -14.76
CA ASN A 175 15.70 6.62 -14.56
C ASN A 175 14.34 6.45 -13.87
N ASN A 176 13.59 5.44 -14.29
CA ASN A 176 12.43 4.96 -13.55
C ASN A 176 12.90 4.25 -12.27
N TYR A 177 12.07 4.29 -11.23
CA TYR A 177 12.33 3.63 -9.96
C TYR A 177 11.14 2.78 -9.55
N CYS A 178 11.42 1.55 -9.13
CA CYS A 178 10.44 0.69 -8.48
C CYS A 178 10.69 0.67 -6.98
N PHE A 179 9.62 0.57 -6.20
CA PHE A 179 9.71 0.63 -4.75
C PHE A 179 8.53 -0.06 -4.06
N TYR A 180 8.72 -0.40 -2.79
CA TYR A 180 7.67 -0.77 -1.86
C TYR A 180 8.00 -0.27 -0.45
N VAL A 181 6.97 -0.18 0.39
CA VAL A 181 7.07 0.26 1.78
C VAL A 181 6.73 -0.89 2.71
N GLN A 182 7.44 -0.99 3.82
CA GLN A 182 7.19 -2.00 4.86
C GLN A 182 7.28 -1.35 6.25
N ALA A 183 6.39 -1.74 7.15
CA ALA A 183 6.46 -1.33 8.56
C ALA A 183 7.58 -2.07 9.29
N ILE A 184 8.23 -1.42 10.25
CA ILE A 184 9.26 -2.01 11.12
C ILE A 184 9.00 -1.57 12.55
N ILE A 185 9.10 -2.50 13.50
CA ILE A 185 9.22 -2.19 14.93
C ILE A 185 10.62 -2.63 15.39
N PRO A 186 11.61 -1.72 15.41
CA PRO A 186 13.01 -2.10 15.63
C PRO A 186 13.29 -2.84 16.94
N SER A 187 12.47 -2.60 17.97
CA SER A 187 12.60 -3.21 19.30
C SER A 187 12.18 -4.69 19.34
N ARG A 188 11.42 -5.18 18.35
CA ARG A 188 10.98 -6.57 18.30
C ARG A 188 12.07 -7.51 17.81
N ARG A 189 12.09 -8.72 18.39
CA ARG A 189 12.93 -9.85 17.93
C ARG A 189 12.27 -10.64 16.80
N GLU A 190 11.00 -10.99 16.99
CA GLU A 190 10.16 -11.68 16.01
C GLU A 190 9.13 -10.72 15.45
N ASN A 191 8.62 -10.97 14.23
CA ASN A 191 7.64 -10.10 13.58
C ASN A 191 8.06 -8.62 13.59
N ARG A 192 9.37 -8.40 13.45
CA ARG A 192 10.00 -7.07 13.42
C ARG A 192 9.59 -6.30 12.17
N ASN A 193 9.54 -6.99 11.03
CA ASN A 193 9.13 -6.43 9.75
C ASN A 193 7.67 -6.85 9.49
N GLY A 194 6.84 -5.88 9.10
CA GLY A 194 5.46 -6.12 8.66
C GLY A 194 5.39 -6.72 7.26
N GLN A 195 4.20 -6.76 6.68
CA GLN A 195 4.02 -7.15 5.28
C GLN A 195 4.47 -6.02 4.34
N GLU A 196 4.98 -6.41 3.18
CA GLU A 196 5.38 -5.49 2.12
C GLU A 196 4.15 -4.91 1.42
N SER A 197 4.18 -3.62 1.09
CA SER A 197 3.20 -3.03 0.19
C SER A 197 3.32 -3.63 -1.22
N VAL A 198 2.37 -3.30 -2.07
CA VAL A 198 2.53 -3.54 -3.51
C VAL A 198 3.78 -2.82 -4.02
N VAL A 199 4.47 -3.45 -4.97
CA VAL A 199 5.56 -2.82 -5.70
C VAL A 199 4.96 -1.88 -6.73
N LEU A 200 5.39 -0.62 -6.71
CA LEU A 200 5.00 0.39 -7.70
C LEU A 200 6.23 0.94 -8.37
N CYS A 201 6.09 1.33 -9.63
CA CYS A 201 7.17 1.92 -10.40
C CYS A 201 6.77 3.31 -10.89
N THR A 202 7.74 4.22 -10.88
CA THR A 202 7.59 5.55 -11.46
C THR A 202 7.75 5.48 -12.96
N THR A 203 7.12 6.45 -13.62
CA THR A 203 7.45 6.81 -14.99
C THR A 203 8.17 8.15 -14.89
N ALA A 204 9.50 8.12 -14.85
CA ALA A 204 10.30 9.32 -15.03
C ALA A 204 9.86 9.96 -16.35
N GLY A 205 9.56 11.26 -16.31
CA GLY A 205 8.94 11.96 -17.43
C GLY A 205 9.71 11.70 -18.71
N ARG A 206 9.12 10.86 -19.59
CA ARG A 206 9.20 11.11 -21.02
C ARG A 206 8.69 12.52 -21.18
N THR A 207 9.61 13.47 -21.28
CA THR A 207 9.26 14.83 -21.66
C THR A 207 8.39 14.74 -22.91
N LEU A 208 7.46 15.68 -23.12
CA LEU A 208 6.68 15.71 -24.36
C LEU A 208 7.57 15.67 -25.63
N LEU A 209 8.86 15.95 -25.52
CA LEU A 209 9.86 15.81 -26.58
C LEU A 209 10.21 14.34 -26.94
N ASP A 210 9.97 13.40 -26.03
CA ASP A 210 10.27 11.97 -26.19
C ASP A 210 9.08 11.19 -26.77
N GLU A 211 7.85 11.74 -26.66
CA GLU A 211 6.64 11.17 -27.27
C GLU A 211 6.50 11.59 -28.74
N TYR A 212 6.89 12.83 -29.06
CA TYR A 212 7.02 13.35 -30.42
C TYR A 212 8.51 13.38 -30.77
N GLY A 213 9.12 12.22 -31.03
CA GLY A 213 10.54 12.12 -31.36
C GLY A 213 10.98 13.16 -32.40
N ALA A 214 12.28 13.46 -32.48
CA ALA A 214 12.85 14.54 -33.31
C ALA A 214 12.28 14.63 -34.75
N GLU A 215 11.77 13.53 -35.29
CA GLU A 215 11.00 13.46 -36.53
C GLU A 215 9.83 14.45 -36.61
N VAL A 216 9.06 14.66 -35.55
CA VAL A 216 7.89 15.57 -35.57
C VAL A 216 8.33 17.03 -35.69
N PHE A 217 9.42 17.41 -35.03
CA PHE A 217 10.01 18.76 -35.18
C PHE A 217 10.60 18.98 -36.59
N ILE A 218 11.20 17.93 -37.19
CA ILE A 218 11.66 17.98 -38.58
C ILE A 218 10.49 18.17 -39.54
N ILE A 219 9.37 17.46 -39.33
CA ILE A 219 8.16 17.59 -40.16
C ILE A 219 7.56 19.00 -40.07
N ILE A 220 7.42 19.55 -38.86
CA ILE A 220 6.90 20.91 -38.65
C ILE A 220 7.80 21.94 -39.32
N ALA A 221 9.13 21.82 -39.18
CA ALA A 221 10.07 22.71 -39.83
C ALA A 221 10.01 22.62 -41.37
N ALA A 222 9.91 21.41 -41.93
CA ALA A 222 9.79 21.21 -43.37
C ALA A 222 8.49 21.81 -43.94
N VAL A 223 7.36 21.63 -43.24
CA VAL A 223 6.07 22.22 -43.64
C VAL A 223 6.13 23.75 -43.58
N ALA A 224 6.71 24.32 -42.53
CA ALA A 224 6.88 25.77 -42.42
C ALA A 224 7.73 26.34 -43.59
N ILE A 225 8.83 25.68 -43.94
CA ILE A 225 9.68 26.08 -45.09
C ILE A 225 8.91 25.95 -46.41
N ALA A 226 8.13 24.88 -46.61
CA ALA A 226 7.32 24.70 -47.80
C ALA A 226 6.27 25.81 -47.97
N VAL A 227 5.59 26.21 -46.88
CA VAL A 227 4.60 27.30 -46.91
C VAL A 227 5.27 28.64 -47.23
N ILE A 228 6.41 28.94 -46.61
CA ILE A 228 7.15 30.19 -46.86
C ILE A 228 7.61 30.26 -48.31
N THR A 229 8.18 29.18 -48.85
CA THR A 229 8.63 29.13 -50.24
C THR A 229 7.46 29.29 -51.22
N LEU A 230 6.32 28.65 -50.97
CA LEU A 230 5.12 28.80 -51.80
C LEU A 230 4.59 30.23 -51.78
N ALA A 231 4.56 30.87 -50.61
CA ALA A 231 4.15 32.27 -50.46
C ALA A 231 5.06 33.24 -51.24
N VAL A 232 6.38 33.03 -51.20
CA VAL A 232 7.35 33.82 -51.97
C VAL A 232 7.16 33.62 -53.47
N VAL A 233 7.03 32.37 -53.94
CA VAL A 233 6.82 32.06 -55.36
C VAL A 233 5.52 32.67 -55.89
N LEU A 234 4.41 32.50 -55.15
CA LEU A 234 3.13 33.11 -55.51
C LEU A 234 3.22 34.64 -55.56
N SER A 235 3.89 35.26 -54.59
CA SER A 235 4.13 36.70 -54.58
C SER A 235 4.93 37.16 -55.80
N VAL A 236 5.97 36.41 -56.19
CA VAL A 236 6.77 36.72 -57.39
C VAL A 236 5.95 36.55 -58.67
N ILE A 237 5.15 35.49 -58.80
CA ILE A 237 4.29 35.26 -59.96
C ILE A 237 3.23 36.37 -60.08
N LEU A 238 2.59 36.74 -58.97
CA LEU A 238 1.61 37.83 -58.93
C LEU A 238 2.26 39.18 -59.26
N CYS A 239 3.46 39.46 -58.74
CA CYS A 239 4.23 40.66 -59.09
C CYS A 239 4.61 40.71 -60.58
N LYS A 240 5.05 39.58 -61.17
CA LYS A 240 5.34 39.50 -62.60
C LYS A 240 4.09 39.65 -63.46
N ARG A 241 2.97 39.03 -63.09
CA ARG A 241 1.67 39.20 -63.77
C ARG A 241 1.16 40.64 -63.68
N LYS A 242 1.31 41.29 -62.53
CA LYS A 242 0.95 42.70 -62.34
C LYS A 242 1.81 43.60 -63.23
N LYS A 243 3.14 43.43 -63.23
CA LYS A 243 4.05 44.17 -64.13
C LYS A 243 3.73 43.94 -65.62
N ALA A 244 3.42 42.70 -66.04
CA ALA A 244 3.03 42.40 -67.42
C ALA A 244 1.68 43.05 -67.81
N LYS A 245 0.72 43.11 -66.86
CA LYS A 245 -0.55 43.82 -67.06
C LYS A 245 -0.35 45.33 -67.17
N THR A 246 0.47 45.93 -66.30
CA THR A 246 0.77 47.38 -66.35
C THR A 246 1.60 47.76 -67.58
N ALA A 247 2.44 46.86 -68.10
CA ALA A 247 3.16 47.07 -69.37
C ALA A 247 2.21 47.04 -70.59
N ARG A 248 1.28 46.09 -70.64
CA ARG A 248 0.23 46.05 -71.68
C ARG A 248 -0.71 47.25 -71.65
N GLU A 249 -1.07 47.75 -70.47
CA GLU A 249 -1.91 48.94 -70.32
C GLU A 249 -1.19 50.22 -70.77
N LYS A 250 0.14 50.30 -70.59
CA LYS A 250 0.97 51.42 -71.08
C LYS A 250 1.22 51.38 -72.60
N GLU A 251 1.27 50.20 -73.23
CA GLU A 251 1.30 50.09 -74.70
C GLU A 251 -0.03 50.53 -75.35
N LEU A 252 -1.17 50.26 -74.71
CA LEU A 252 -2.48 50.69 -75.20
C LEU A 252 -2.75 52.20 -75.06
N LEU A 253 -2.10 52.89 -74.11
CA LEU A 253 -2.21 54.34 -73.89
C LEU A 253 -1.24 55.19 -74.73
N ASN A 254 -0.21 54.59 -75.33
CA ASN A 254 0.70 55.25 -76.27
C ASN A 254 0.32 55.01 -77.74
N GLY A 255 -0.85 54.40 -77.98
CA GLY A 255 -1.38 54.04 -79.31
C GLY A 255 -2.64 54.81 -79.72
N VAL A 256 -2.92 55.97 -79.09
CA VAL A 256 -3.95 56.94 -79.51
C VAL A 256 -3.34 58.34 -79.51
#